data_AF-A0A554G545-F1
#
_entry.id   AF-A0A554G545-F1
#
_cell.length_a   1.000
_cell.length_b   1.000
_cell.length_c   1.000
_cell.angle_alpha   90.00
_cell.angle_beta   90.00
_cell.angle_gamma   90.00
#
_symmetry.space_group_name_H-M   'P 1'
#
loop_
_entity.id
_entity.type
_entity.pdbx_description
1 polymer ?
#
loop_
_entity_poly.entity_id
_entity_poly.type
_entity_poly.pdbx_seq_one_letter_code
_entity_poly.pdbx_strand_id
1 'polypeptide(L)'
;MRLFLLAVLGVAWVGCSKGDDLKAGALSIKIHYESFRPGCVTLEASDRDDVARHTVATVKVPAGQRQGTLSVAVFRQSGWSQNVRLRAVAREQGCDGAQVAEAVADAEIPGKGVSDPVELTLRAVDADDDGFVSTSSGGTDCDDQNGAVGGPKVWYTDEDGDGYGSRYLPPSEPSCQRPALTSASRAGDCDDRDRLVHPDQEEFRCDGKDDNCNDQIDEVFALGGECKNAFACPGANTCDMTDGGVTCFSTIQPTAYFFDEDGDGEAGADGGVTCGPPPPGTTAEYTDCDESSVYMAMGKFDVCDRMDNDCNGTVDDGAPCKLDWQGVPGGGSGQPKWNAIAVGQDMAWLAGDGALADAGNVLKIQGDGGTSLSLCSGSWSTAWVSASGQVFLGGGAGKLASKLPEQADCTLESTPDALATITGIMGFNASDGGSPTLYAVSSGGVVYRWIPPAAPVQFATLGINLRAVHGTTATEPLRVVGARDYNLPVKEPHVFRVSVADGSYVDEPLPAAVTGIYLTGVSVVNARFAYAVGDNGVFLEWTQGKWQQRTAAPANVNLTDVVAFGQKAIYATSVTGEVLFFNGTNWTTAYLGSRAMRSIDATSPTRIGAAGVQGTYQFFNRP
;
A
#
# COMPACT_ATOMS: atom_id res chain seq x y z
N MET A 1 9.87 49.43 -53.36
CA MET A 1 10.92 48.99 -54.31
C MET A 1 10.23 48.07 -55.32
N ARG A 2 10.18 48.49 -56.59
CA ARG A 2 9.45 47.80 -57.68
C ARG A 2 10.05 46.40 -57.88
N LEU A 3 9.25 45.35 -57.82
CA LEU A 3 9.69 43.99 -58.18
C LEU A 3 8.95 43.56 -59.44
N PHE A 4 9.69 43.55 -60.54
CA PHE A 4 9.32 42.93 -61.81
C PHE A 4 9.14 41.42 -61.59
N LEU A 5 7.98 40.86 -61.93
CA LEU A 5 7.80 39.41 -62.04
C LEU A 5 8.34 38.95 -63.40
N LEU A 6 9.31 38.02 -63.34
CA LEU A 6 9.92 37.34 -64.47
C LEU A 6 8.87 36.56 -65.27
N ALA A 7 8.73 36.88 -66.56
CA ALA A 7 8.12 35.97 -67.53
C ALA A 7 9.13 34.85 -67.82
N VAL A 8 8.78 33.62 -67.44
CA VAL A 8 9.60 32.42 -67.67
C VAL A 8 9.68 32.16 -69.17
N LEU A 9 10.84 32.49 -69.75
CA LEU A 9 11.25 32.15 -71.11
C LEU A 9 11.62 30.66 -71.16
N GLY A 10 10.62 29.78 -71.22
CA GLY A 10 10.81 28.36 -71.45
C GLY A 10 10.84 28.04 -72.94
N VAL A 11 11.95 28.30 -73.63
CA VAL A 11 12.15 27.81 -75.00
C VAL A 11 12.45 26.31 -74.91
N ALA A 12 11.44 25.47 -75.08
CA ALA A 12 11.63 24.04 -75.25
C ALA A 12 12.16 23.79 -76.68
N TRP A 13 13.45 23.46 -76.79
CA TRP A 13 14.07 23.11 -78.06
C TRP A 13 13.68 21.69 -78.45
N VAL A 14 12.99 21.54 -79.57
CA VAL A 14 12.70 20.22 -80.15
C VAL A 14 13.55 20.04 -81.40
N GLY A 15 14.57 19.18 -81.28
CA GLY A 15 15.45 18.74 -82.37
C GLY A 15 16.81 19.43 -82.38
N CYS A 16 17.87 18.70 -82.01
CA CYS A 16 19.25 19.09 -82.29
C CYS A 16 19.67 18.52 -83.65
N SER A 17 19.87 19.35 -84.67
CA SER A 17 20.66 18.93 -85.85
C SER A 17 22.14 19.25 -85.61
N LYS A 18 23.01 18.25 -85.77
CA LYS A 18 24.47 18.44 -85.79
C LYS A 18 24.91 18.64 -87.24
N GLY A 19 25.54 19.79 -87.52
CA GLY A 19 26.39 20.03 -88.69
C GLY A 19 25.67 20.67 -89.89
N ASP A 20 26.17 21.85 -90.28
CA ASP A 20 25.92 22.64 -91.51
C ASP A 20 24.48 22.99 -91.98
N ASP A 21 23.44 22.55 -91.27
CA ASP A 21 22.03 22.86 -91.56
C ASP A 21 21.47 24.12 -90.85
N LEU A 22 22.33 25.05 -90.43
CA LEU A 22 21.91 26.35 -89.85
C LEU A 22 21.25 27.31 -90.87
N LYS A 23 20.84 26.80 -92.05
CA LYS A 23 19.99 27.50 -93.03
C LYS A 23 18.57 26.95 -93.11
N ALA A 24 18.16 26.01 -92.26
CA ALA A 24 16.78 25.51 -92.22
C ALA A 24 15.85 26.57 -91.58
N GLY A 25 14.71 26.87 -92.22
CA GLY A 25 13.72 27.75 -91.61
C GLY A 25 12.99 27.08 -90.44
N ALA A 26 12.46 27.89 -89.54
CA ALA A 26 11.77 27.46 -88.33
C ALA A 26 10.35 28.03 -88.30
N LEU A 27 9.41 27.23 -87.82
CA LEU A 27 8.04 27.65 -87.57
C LEU A 27 7.95 28.21 -86.15
N SER A 28 7.47 29.45 -86.04
CA SER A 28 7.13 30.06 -84.75
C SER A 28 5.68 29.73 -84.41
N ILE A 29 5.43 29.13 -83.25
CA ILE A 29 4.10 28.69 -82.83
C ILE A 29 3.79 29.32 -81.49
N LYS A 30 2.62 29.94 -81.40
CA LYS A 30 2.08 30.50 -80.16
C LYS A 30 0.81 29.75 -79.79
N ILE A 31 0.85 29.07 -78.66
CA ILE A 31 -0.27 28.32 -78.11
C ILE A 31 -0.86 29.14 -76.97
N HIS A 32 -2.04 29.70 -77.18
CA HIS A 32 -2.82 30.37 -76.15
C HIS A 32 -3.70 29.35 -75.45
N TYR A 33 -3.72 29.38 -74.12
CA TYR A 33 -4.75 28.71 -73.34
C TYR A 33 -5.54 29.78 -72.60
N GLU A 34 -6.87 29.62 -72.56
CA GLU A 34 -7.79 30.58 -71.97
C GLU A 34 -8.87 29.87 -71.17
N SER A 35 -9.23 30.44 -70.02
CA SER A 35 -10.34 30.01 -69.16
C SER A 35 -10.15 28.69 -68.38
N PHE A 36 -8.92 28.15 -68.31
CA PHE A 36 -8.58 26.99 -67.50
C PHE A 36 -7.07 26.90 -67.18
N ARG A 37 -6.70 26.02 -66.24
CA ARG A 37 -5.30 25.76 -65.86
C ARG A 37 -4.81 24.42 -66.45
N PRO A 38 -4.14 24.40 -67.62
CA PRO A 38 -3.56 23.16 -68.13
C PRO A 38 -2.48 22.65 -67.17
N GLY A 39 -2.48 21.35 -66.88
CA GLY A 39 -1.34 20.72 -66.18
C GLY A 39 -0.19 20.42 -67.14
N CYS A 40 -0.54 20.08 -68.39
CA CYS A 40 0.42 19.77 -69.44
C CYS A 40 -0.12 20.16 -70.82
N VAL A 41 0.74 20.74 -71.67
CA VAL A 41 0.43 20.99 -73.08
C VAL A 41 1.43 20.24 -73.94
N THR A 42 0.93 19.40 -74.84
CA THR A 42 1.75 18.69 -75.83
C THR A 42 1.49 19.25 -77.21
N LEU A 43 2.54 19.65 -77.92
CA LEU A 43 2.49 20.07 -79.32
C LEU A 43 3.15 19.01 -80.19
N GLU A 44 2.37 18.38 -81.06
CA GLU A 44 2.84 17.48 -82.08
C GLU A 44 2.89 18.21 -83.42
N ALA A 45 4.05 18.20 -84.08
CA ALA A 45 4.18 18.57 -85.47
C ALA A 45 4.38 17.30 -86.30
N SER A 46 3.54 17.08 -87.30
CA SER A 46 3.57 15.91 -88.17
C SER A 46 3.69 16.32 -89.63
N ASP A 47 4.54 15.64 -90.38
CA ASP A 47 4.70 15.85 -91.81
C ASP A 47 3.43 15.42 -92.56
N ARG A 48 2.98 16.22 -93.55
CA ARG A 48 1.74 15.93 -94.28
C ARG A 48 1.89 14.86 -95.35
N ASP A 49 3.10 14.67 -95.90
CA ASP A 49 3.37 13.69 -96.94
C ASP A 49 3.69 12.30 -96.32
N ASP A 50 4.22 12.29 -95.09
CA ASP A 50 4.49 11.07 -94.32
C ASP A 50 4.26 11.29 -92.82
N VAL A 51 3.04 11.01 -92.34
CA VAL A 51 2.66 11.20 -90.93
C VAL A 51 3.47 10.38 -89.92
N ALA A 52 4.25 9.39 -90.37
CA ALA A 52 5.20 8.69 -89.50
C ALA A 52 6.35 9.60 -89.06
N ARG A 53 6.62 10.68 -89.79
CA ARG A 53 7.61 11.70 -89.46
C ARG A 53 6.95 12.80 -88.63
N HIS A 54 7.05 12.68 -87.32
CA HIS A 54 6.51 13.65 -86.38
C HIS A 54 7.48 13.93 -85.24
N THR A 55 7.26 15.04 -84.54
CA THR A 55 7.99 15.39 -83.32
C THR A 55 7.02 15.97 -82.31
N VAL A 56 7.22 15.64 -81.03
CA VAL A 56 6.37 16.11 -79.94
C VAL A 56 7.17 16.97 -78.98
N ALA A 57 6.64 18.15 -78.67
CA ALA A 57 7.10 19.01 -77.59
C ALA A 57 6.13 18.88 -76.43
N THR A 58 6.65 18.65 -75.22
CA THR A 58 5.82 18.59 -74.00
C THR A 58 6.21 19.71 -73.05
N VAL A 59 5.23 20.50 -72.64
CA VAL A 59 5.41 21.61 -71.71
C VAL A 59 4.53 21.38 -70.48
N LYS A 60 5.16 21.16 -69.32
CA LYS A 60 4.45 21.21 -68.03
C LYS A 60 4.19 22.68 -67.71
N VAL A 61 2.93 23.04 -67.50
CA VAL A 61 2.55 24.41 -67.20
C VAL A 61 2.51 24.56 -65.67
N PRO A 62 3.21 25.54 -65.08
CA PRO A 62 3.15 25.78 -63.65
C PRO A 62 1.73 26.11 -63.20
N ALA A 63 1.36 25.63 -62.00
CA ALA A 63 0.05 25.91 -61.42
C ALA A 63 -0.19 27.43 -61.23
N GLY A 64 -1.44 27.87 -61.42
CA GLY A 64 -1.91 29.20 -61.03
C GLY A 64 -2.14 30.23 -62.15
N GLN A 65 -1.99 29.87 -63.43
CA GLN A 65 -2.32 30.75 -64.55
C GLN A 65 -3.50 30.18 -65.36
N ARG A 66 -4.64 30.89 -65.37
CA ARG A 66 -5.85 30.53 -66.16
C ARG A 66 -5.78 30.93 -67.63
N GLN A 67 -4.78 31.73 -67.96
CA GLN A 67 -4.53 32.18 -69.31
C GLN A 67 -3.05 32.45 -69.50
N GLY A 68 -2.54 32.14 -70.68
CA GLY A 68 -1.14 32.37 -71.01
C GLY A 68 -0.84 31.94 -72.43
N THR A 69 0.38 32.25 -72.85
CA THR A 69 0.88 31.92 -74.19
C THR A 69 2.17 31.12 -74.05
N LEU A 70 2.16 29.91 -74.57
CA LEU A 70 3.36 29.09 -74.74
C LEU A 70 3.95 29.38 -76.12
N SER A 71 5.25 29.66 -76.16
CA SER A 71 5.97 29.88 -77.42
C SER A 71 6.83 28.65 -77.72
N VAL A 72 6.56 27.98 -78.84
CA VAL A 72 7.28 26.78 -79.27
C VAL A 72 7.85 27.01 -80.66
N ALA A 73 9.10 26.61 -80.89
CA ALA A 73 9.73 26.65 -82.21
C ALA A 73 9.83 25.23 -82.76
N VAL A 74 9.35 25.01 -83.99
CA VAL A 74 9.49 23.74 -84.70
C VAL A 74 10.43 23.92 -85.87
N PHE A 75 11.53 23.17 -85.87
CA PHE A 75 12.54 23.20 -86.93
C PHE A 75 12.27 22.10 -87.94
N ARG A 76 12.54 22.37 -89.22
CA ARG A 76 12.49 21.33 -90.26
C ARG A 76 13.51 20.23 -89.94
N GLN A 77 13.07 18.98 -89.96
CA GLN A 77 13.95 17.83 -89.82
C GLN A 77 14.31 17.22 -91.18
N SER A 78 15.39 16.44 -91.22
CA SER A 78 15.82 15.78 -92.46
C SER A 78 14.72 14.84 -92.98
N GLY A 79 14.45 14.93 -94.28
CA GLY A 79 13.39 14.16 -94.94
C GLY A 79 11.97 14.74 -94.81
N TRP A 80 11.72 15.76 -93.99
CA TRP A 80 10.39 16.38 -93.93
C TRP A 80 10.10 17.20 -95.20
N SER A 81 8.86 17.15 -95.67
CA SER A 81 8.24 18.11 -96.57
C SER A 81 8.17 19.50 -95.91
N GLN A 82 7.70 20.50 -96.65
CA GLN A 82 7.46 21.84 -96.06
C GLN A 82 6.09 21.93 -95.39
N ASN A 83 5.14 21.04 -95.71
CA ASN A 83 3.79 21.10 -95.18
C ASN A 83 3.69 20.24 -93.92
N VAL A 84 3.34 20.86 -92.81
CA VAL A 84 3.17 20.17 -91.52
C VAL A 84 1.79 20.44 -90.93
N ARG A 85 1.27 19.45 -90.21
CA ARG A 85 0.13 19.61 -89.33
C ARG A 85 0.60 19.73 -87.89
N LEU A 86 0.19 20.80 -87.26
CA LEU A 86 0.37 21.06 -85.84
C LEU A 86 -0.86 20.60 -85.08
N ARG A 87 -0.67 19.87 -83.99
CA ARG A 87 -1.71 19.43 -83.06
C ARG A 87 -1.27 19.77 -81.64
N ALA A 88 -1.86 20.79 -81.05
CA ALA A 88 -1.68 21.13 -79.65
C ALA A 88 -2.80 20.47 -78.83
N VAL A 89 -2.43 19.80 -77.74
CA VAL A 89 -3.36 19.17 -76.80
C VAL A 89 -3.03 19.63 -75.39
N ALA A 90 -4.02 20.15 -74.67
CA ALA A 90 -3.93 20.36 -73.23
C ALA A 90 -4.50 19.16 -72.48
N ARG A 91 -3.84 18.81 -71.37
CA ARG A 91 -4.29 17.84 -70.38
C ARG A 91 -4.36 18.48 -69.00
N GLU A 92 -5.39 18.14 -68.24
CA GLU A 92 -5.52 18.57 -66.85
C GLU A 92 -4.54 17.83 -65.94
N GLN A 93 -4.18 18.43 -64.80
CA GLN A 93 -3.27 17.91 -63.78
C GLN A 93 -1.84 17.58 -64.28
N GLY A 94 -1.68 16.55 -65.12
CA GLY A 94 -0.41 16.09 -65.67
C GLY A 94 -0.54 15.57 -67.12
N CYS A 95 0.58 15.14 -67.71
CA CYS A 95 0.59 14.69 -69.12
C CYS A 95 -0.11 13.34 -69.34
N ASP A 96 -0.43 12.60 -68.26
CA ASP A 96 -1.23 11.38 -68.28
C ASP A 96 -2.71 11.65 -67.91
N GLY A 97 -3.06 12.91 -67.61
CA GLY A 97 -4.42 13.33 -67.28
C GLY A 97 -5.34 13.42 -68.49
N ALA A 98 -6.62 13.70 -68.23
CA ALA A 98 -7.61 13.77 -69.31
C ALA A 98 -7.27 14.87 -70.32
N GLN A 99 -7.50 14.58 -71.60
CA GLN A 99 -7.36 15.58 -72.67
C GLN A 99 -8.55 16.54 -72.59
N VAL A 100 -8.26 17.83 -72.37
CA VAL A 100 -9.28 18.86 -72.07
C VAL A 100 -9.45 19.91 -73.16
N ALA A 101 -8.46 20.08 -74.02
CA ALA A 101 -8.57 20.97 -75.17
C ALA A 101 -7.63 20.52 -76.28
N GLU A 102 -8.02 20.77 -77.52
CA GLU A 102 -7.22 20.47 -78.70
C GLU A 102 -7.34 21.61 -79.73
N ALA A 103 -6.22 21.96 -80.35
CA ALA A 103 -6.15 22.89 -81.45
C ALA A 103 -5.26 22.33 -82.56
N VAL A 104 -5.72 22.41 -83.81
CA VAL A 104 -5.01 21.90 -84.98
C VAL A 104 -4.86 23.01 -86.00
N ALA A 105 -3.68 23.12 -86.60
CA ALA A 105 -3.44 24.02 -87.73
C ALA A 105 -2.50 23.36 -88.74
N ASP A 106 -2.68 23.71 -90.01
CA ASP A 106 -1.74 23.37 -91.06
C ASP A 106 -0.84 24.56 -91.33
N ALA A 107 0.46 24.31 -91.49
CA ALA A 107 1.45 25.33 -91.68
C ALA A 107 2.55 24.88 -92.63
N GLU A 108 3.22 25.85 -93.26
CA GLU A 108 4.35 25.60 -94.14
C GLU A 108 5.65 26.07 -93.45
N ILE A 109 6.64 25.18 -93.33
CA ILE A 109 7.95 25.53 -92.77
C ILE A 109 8.76 26.29 -93.82
N PRO A 110 9.20 27.54 -93.53
CA PRO A 110 9.91 28.36 -94.50
C PRO A 110 11.26 27.74 -94.88
N GLY A 111 11.72 28.02 -96.11
CA GLY A 111 13.02 27.54 -96.59
C GLY A 111 14.22 28.17 -95.86
N LYS A 112 14.09 29.41 -95.34
CA LYS A 112 15.05 30.14 -94.51
C LYS A 112 14.32 31.13 -93.60
N GLY A 113 14.87 31.41 -92.41
CA GLY A 113 14.31 32.37 -91.46
C GLY A 113 13.21 31.79 -90.57
N VAL A 114 12.56 32.63 -89.78
CA VAL A 114 11.45 32.24 -88.89
C VAL A 114 10.13 32.69 -89.52
N SER A 115 9.10 31.85 -89.50
CA SER A 115 7.77 32.20 -90.01
C SER A 115 7.10 33.28 -89.15
N ASP A 116 6.06 33.91 -89.70
CA ASP A 116 5.07 34.57 -88.84
C ASP A 116 4.45 33.55 -87.87
N PRO A 117 4.06 33.97 -86.64
CA PRO A 117 3.55 33.03 -85.65
C PRO A 117 2.26 32.33 -86.11
N VAL A 118 2.25 31.00 -86.05
CA VAL A 118 1.03 30.21 -86.17
C VAL A 118 0.35 30.20 -84.80
N GLU A 119 -0.86 30.75 -84.76
CA GLU A 119 -1.63 30.92 -83.53
C GLU A 119 -2.57 29.71 -83.32
N LEU A 120 -2.40 29.01 -82.20
CA LEU A 120 -3.26 27.92 -81.75
C LEU A 120 -3.93 28.34 -80.44
N THR A 121 -5.25 28.12 -80.31
CA THR A 121 -5.99 28.49 -79.09
C THR A 121 -6.67 27.27 -78.48
N LEU A 122 -6.31 26.96 -77.25
CA LEU A 122 -6.87 25.91 -76.41
C LEU A 122 -7.88 26.55 -75.45
N ARG A 123 -9.12 26.03 -75.44
CA ARG A 123 -10.19 26.50 -74.56
C ARG A 123 -10.78 25.31 -73.83
N ALA A 124 -10.90 25.44 -72.52
CA ALA A 124 -11.66 24.54 -71.67
C ALA A 124 -12.35 25.35 -70.56
N VAL A 125 -13.29 24.74 -69.87
CA VAL A 125 -14.04 25.35 -68.77
C VAL A 125 -13.53 24.78 -67.45
N ASP A 126 -13.14 25.65 -66.56
CA ASP A 126 -12.79 25.39 -65.15
C ASP A 126 -13.43 26.57 -64.42
N ALA A 127 -14.68 26.41 -63.97
CA ALA A 127 -15.52 27.54 -63.56
C ALA A 127 -15.20 28.01 -62.13
N ASP A 128 -14.85 27.10 -61.24
CA ASP A 128 -14.55 27.37 -59.84
C ASP A 128 -13.06 27.59 -59.52
N ASP A 129 -12.18 27.38 -60.51
CA ASP A 129 -10.75 27.66 -60.46
C ASP A 129 -9.93 26.73 -59.55
N ASP A 130 -10.39 25.50 -59.35
CA ASP A 130 -9.72 24.50 -58.51
C ASP A 130 -8.63 23.69 -59.24
N GLY A 131 -8.56 23.82 -60.58
CA GLY A 131 -7.57 23.20 -61.45
C GLY A 131 -7.98 21.83 -62.01
N PHE A 132 -9.17 21.33 -61.69
CA PHE A 132 -9.85 20.32 -62.48
C PHE A 132 -10.67 21.01 -63.57
N VAL A 133 -10.78 20.35 -64.71
CA VAL A 133 -11.53 20.91 -65.82
C VAL A 133 -12.90 20.25 -65.88
N SER A 134 -13.92 21.03 -66.17
CA SER A 134 -15.27 20.59 -66.45
C SER A 134 -15.32 19.35 -67.33
N THR A 135 -16.13 18.38 -66.95
CA THR A 135 -16.43 17.20 -67.79
C THR A 135 -16.99 17.58 -69.17
N SER A 136 -17.62 18.75 -69.29
CA SER A 136 -18.09 19.32 -70.56
C SER A 136 -16.96 19.64 -71.55
N SER A 137 -15.76 19.89 -71.04
CA SER A 137 -14.54 20.07 -71.82
C SER A 137 -13.64 18.82 -71.80
N GLY A 138 -14.14 17.68 -71.32
CA GLY A 138 -13.38 16.42 -71.26
C GLY A 138 -12.45 16.29 -70.07
N GLY A 139 -12.56 17.15 -69.05
CA GLY A 139 -11.84 17.00 -67.79
C GLY A 139 -12.56 16.11 -66.77
N THR A 140 -12.04 16.07 -65.55
CA THR A 140 -12.50 15.16 -64.48
C THR A 140 -13.17 15.87 -63.31
N ASP A 141 -13.50 17.15 -63.43
CA ASP A 141 -14.15 17.89 -62.35
C ASP A 141 -15.50 17.28 -61.93
N CYS A 142 -15.63 17.02 -60.63
CA CYS A 142 -16.79 16.42 -60.02
C CYS A 142 -17.91 17.42 -59.72
N ASP A 143 -17.58 18.70 -59.51
CA ASP A 143 -18.54 19.79 -59.35
C ASP A 143 -17.89 21.13 -59.71
N ASP A 144 -17.90 21.44 -61.01
CA ASP A 144 -17.31 22.63 -61.66
C ASP A 144 -17.89 23.99 -61.21
N GLN A 145 -18.68 24.01 -60.14
CA GLN A 145 -19.18 25.21 -59.48
C GLN A 145 -18.67 25.36 -58.04
N ASN A 146 -17.88 24.41 -57.54
CA ASN A 146 -17.50 24.31 -56.15
C ASN A 146 -16.05 23.82 -56.00
N GLY A 147 -15.12 24.77 -55.91
CA GLY A 147 -13.69 24.46 -55.89
C GLY A 147 -13.16 23.78 -54.62
N ALA A 148 -14.06 23.33 -53.73
CA ALA A 148 -13.74 22.37 -52.69
C ALA A 148 -13.88 20.90 -53.15
N VAL A 149 -14.45 20.67 -54.34
CA VAL A 149 -14.81 19.36 -54.91
C VAL A 149 -14.10 19.19 -56.26
N GLY A 150 -12.80 18.88 -56.21
CA GLY A 150 -12.04 18.53 -57.41
C GLY A 150 -12.36 17.13 -57.95
N GLY A 151 -11.40 16.51 -58.63
CA GLY A 151 -11.63 15.23 -59.34
C GLY A 151 -11.94 14.00 -58.48
N PRO A 152 -12.20 12.84 -59.12
CA PRO A 152 -12.65 11.61 -58.46
C PRO A 152 -11.66 11.14 -57.39
N LYS A 153 -12.20 10.68 -56.26
CA LYS A 153 -11.41 10.13 -55.15
C LYS A 153 -11.49 8.61 -55.13
N VAL A 154 -10.42 7.98 -54.66
CA VAL A 154 -10.42 6.54 -54.35
C VAL A 154 -11.15 6.32 -53.03
N TRP A 155 -12.00 5.29 -52.98
CA TRP A 155 -12.73 4.91 -51.77
C TRP A 155 -12.36 3.50 -51.33
N TYR A 156 -12.33 3.28 -50.03
CA TYR A 156 -12.03 2.02 -49.37
C TYR A 156 -13.30 1.52 -48.68
N THR A 157 -13.46 0.20 -48.55
CA THR A 157 -14.57 -0.39 -47.78
C THR A 157 -14.35 -0.06 -46.32
N ASP A 158 -15.39 0.43 -45.64
CA ASP A 158 -15.40 0.89 -44.24
C ASP A 158 -16.65 0.26 -43.59
N GLU A 159 -16.53 -0.98 -43.10
CA GLU A 159 -17.65 -1.78 -42.57
C GLU A 159 -18.16 -1.25 -41.22
N ASP A 160 -17.30 -0.66 -40.39
CA ASP A 160 -17.66 -0.16 -39.06
C ASP A 160 -18.01 1.34 -38.99
N GLY A 161 -17.65 2.11 -40.00
CA GLY A 161 -18.00 3.52 -40.19
C GLY A 161 -17.17 4.51 -39.37
N ASP A 162 -15.90 4.22 -39.08
CA ASP A 162 -14.98 5.13 -38.38
C ASP A 162 -14.30 6.17 -39.30
N GLY A 163 -14.43 6.00 -40.63
CA GLY A 163 -13.88 6.90 -41.64
C GLY A 163 -12.52 6.47 -42.19
N TYR A 164 -12.02 5.30 -41.81
CA TYR A 164 -10.97 4.54 -42.46
C TYR A 164 -11.55 3.31 -43.14
N GLY A 165 -10.88 2.86 -44.18
CA GLY A 165 -11.23 1.61 -44.81
C GLY A 165 -10.12 0.60 -44.72
N SER A 166 -10.56 -0.66 -44.78
CA SER A 166 -9.74 -1.84 -44.63
C SER A 166 -8.44 -1.78 -45.43
N ARG A 167 -7.32 -1.99 -44.76
CA ARG A 167 -5.99 -2.16 -45.36
C ARG A 167 -5.85 -3.47 -46.12
N TYR A 168 -6.73 -4.44 -45.87
CA TYR A 168 -6.68 -5.77 -46.48
C TYR A 168 -7.53 -5.89 -47.74
N LEU A 169 -8.49 -4.99 -47.94
CA LEU A 169 -9.35 -4.99 -49.12
C LEU A 169 -8.80 -4.04 -50.20
N PRO A 170 -8.97 -4.39 -51.49
CA PRO A 170 -8.56 -3.50 -52.56
C PRO A 170 -9.41 -2.22 -52.59
N PRO A 171 -8.84 -1.07 -52.98
CA PRO A 171 -9.61 0.15 -53.20
C PRO A 171 -10.64 -0.03 -54.32
N SER A 172 -11.73 0.72 -54.23
CA SER A 172 -12.70 0.87 -55.33
C SER A 172 -12.17 1.80 -56.43
N GLU A 173 -12.79 1.71 -57.60
CA GLU A 173 -12.50 2.62 -58.72
C GLU A 173 -12.76 4.09 -58.33
N PRO A 174 -11.94 5.06 -58.79
CA PRO A 174 -12.10 6.47 -58.47
C PRO A 174 -13.50 7.00 -58.82
N SER A 175 -14.15 7.68 -57.88
CA SER A 175 -15.50 8.23 -58.05
C SER A 175 -15.64 9.59 -57.39
N CYS A 176 -16.39 10.48 -58.04
CA CYS A 176 -16.81 11.78 -57.52
C CYS A 176 -17.75 11.65 -56.33
N GLN A 177 -18.64 10.66 -56.39
CA GLN A 177 -19.61 10.39 -55.33
C GLN A 177 -19.13 9.21 -54.50
N ARG A 178 -19.32 9.32 -53.18
CA ARG A 178 -19.07 8.21 -52.26
C ARG A 178 -19.91 6.98 -52.68
N PRO A 179 -19.28 5.84 -53.05
CA PRO A 179 -20.00 4.69 -53.62
C PRO A 179 -21.03 4.07 -52.66
N ALA A 180 -20.70 3.99 -51.36
CA ALA A 180 -21.58 3.48 -50.32
C ALA A 180 -21.35 4.22 -49.00
N LEU A 181 -22.33 4.18 -48.09
CA LEU A 181 -22.14 4.72 -46.73
C LEU A 181 -21.02 3.99 -45.98
N THR A 182 -20.76 2.73 -46.32
CA THR A 182 -19.67 1.88 -45.83
C THR A 182 -18.39 2.08 -46.65
N SER A 183 -18.07 3.34 -46.95
CA SER A 183 -16.86 3.66 -47.68
C SER A 183 -16.17 4.91 -47.15
N ALA A 184 -14.88 4.77 -46.92
CA ALA A 184 -14.00 5.80 -46.41
C ALA A 184 -13.07 6.34 -47.50
N SER A 185 -12.65 7.59 -47.35
CA SER A 185 -11.61 8.19 -48.19
C SER A 185 -10.19 8.00 -47.64
N ARG A 186 -10.07 7.51 -46.40
CA ARG A 186 -8.81 7.17 -45.74
C ARG A 186 -8.66 5.66 -45.76
N ALA A 187 -7.43 5.18 -45.84
CA ALA A 187 -7.10 3.75 -45.83
C ALA A 187 -6.23 3.43 -44.62
N GLY A 188 -6.08 2.13 -44.33
CA GLY A 188 -5.10 1.65 -43.36
C GLY A 188 -5.70 0.94 -42.16
N ASP A 189 -7.01 0.77 -42.12
CA ASP A 189 -7.70 0.07 -41.04
C ASP A 189 -7.33 -1.43 -41.01
N CYS A 190 -6.81 -1.88 -39.89
CA CYS A 190 -6.39 -3.25 -39.63
C CYS A 190 -7.49 -4.13 -39.00
N ASP A 191 -8.60 -3.57 -38.53
CA ASP A 191 -9.80 -4.30 -38.14
C ASP A 191 -11.06 -3.49 -38.46
N ASP A 192 -11.46 -3.54 -39.74
CA ASP A 192 -12.61 -2.81 -40.34
C ASP A 192 -13.99 -3.14 -39.72
N ARG A 193 -14.04 -3.91 -38.64
CA ARG A 193 -15.22 -4.25 -37.85
C ARG A 193 -15.24 -3.60 -36.47
N ASP A 194 -14.16 -2.93 -36.07
CA ASP A 194 -13.99 -2.31 -34.76
C ASP A 194 -13.63 -0.84 -34.91
N ARG A 195 -14.61 0.04 -34.70
CA ARG A 195 -14.47 1.51 -34.82
C ARG A 195 -13.39 2.13 -33.92
N LEU A 196 -12.84 1.33 -33.02
CA LEU A 196 -11.78 1.71 -32.10
C LEU A 196 -10.39 1.28 -32.60
N VAL A 197 -10.29 0.71 -33.80
CA VAL A 197 -9.05 0.18 -34.39
C VAL A 197 -8.80 0.86 -35.74
N HIS A 198 -7.97 1.90 -35.77
CA HIS A 198 -7.60 2.59 -37.02
C HIS A 198 -6.33 3.44 -36.88
N PRO A 199 -5.66 3.84 -37.99
CA PRO A 199 -4.37 4.54 -37.97
C PRO A 199 -4.22 5.85 -37.16
N ASP A 200 -5.32 6.48 -36.73
CA ASP A 200 -5.29 7.71 -35.91
C ASP A 200 -5.70 7.43 -34.46
N GLN A 201 -5.93 6.17 -34.06
CA GLN A 201 -6.18 5.85 -32.66
C GLN A 201 -4.91 5.93 -31.85
N GLU A 202 -5.07 6.17 -30.56
CA GLU A 202 -4.04 5.93 -29.57
C GLU A 202 -4.24 4.54 -28.99
N GLU A 203 -3.15 3.86 -28.61
CA GLU A 203 -3.24 2.60 -27.87
C GLU A 203 -3.86 2.88 -26.48
N PHE A 204 -5.12 2.46 -26.29
CA PHE A 204 -5.93 2.92 -25.14
C PHE A 204 -6.37 1.80 -24.22
N ARG A 205 -6.26 0.53 -24.65
CA ARG A 205 -6.46 -0.66 -23.80
C ARG A 205 -5.39 -1.69 -24.09
N CYS A 206 -4.95 -2.38 -23.04
CA CYS A 206 -4.10 -3.56 -23.15
C CYS A 206 -5.00 -4.76 -23.43
N ASP A 207 -5.39 -4.96 -24.68
CA ASP A 207 -6.35 -6.00 -25.08
C ASP A 207 -5.81 -6.98 -26.13
N GLY A 208 -4.53 -6.86 -26.48
CA GLY A 208 -3.87 -7.71 -27.45
C GLY A 208 -4.17 -7.33 -28.90
N LYS A 209 -4.76 -6.16 -29.15
CA LYS A 209 -4.97 -5.58 -30.48
C LYS A 209 -3.91 -4.52 -30.78
N ASP A 210 -3.84 -4.15 -32.05
CA ASP A 210 -3.05 -3.02 -32.54
C ASP A 210 -4.08 -1.93 -32.85
N ASP A 211 -4.48 -1.16 -31.83
CA ASP A 211 -5.59 -0.20 -31.96
C ASP A 211 -5.27 0.88 -33.00
N ASN A 212 -4.00 1.20 -33.18
CA ASN A 212 -3.54 2.27 -34.05
C ASN A 212 -2.95 1.78 -35.39
N CYS A 213 -3.06 0.48 -35.68
CA CYS A 213 -2.64 -0.17 -36.92
C CYS A 213 -1.18 0.12 -37.34
N ASN A 214 -0.26 0.26 -36.39
CA ASN A 214 1.16 0.52 -36.66
C ASN A 214 2.04 -0.74 -36.71
N ASP A 215 1.41 -1.93 -36.70
CA ASP A 215 2.01 -3.25 -36.63
C ASP A 215 2.71 -3.55 -35.28
N GLN A 216 2.37 -2.82 -34.22
CA GLN A 216 2.74 -3.09 -32.82
C GLN A 216 1.47 -3.24 -32.00
N ILE A 217 1.48 -4.21 -31.09
CA ILE A 217 0.33 -4.52 -30.22
C ILE A 217 0.66 -3.96 -28.85
N ASP A 218 -0.24 -3.17 -28.26
CA ASP A 218 -0.18 -2.70 -26.88
C ASP A 218 1.13 -1.96 -26.50
N GLU A 219 1.78 -1.26 -27.43
CA GLU A 219 3.16 -0.76 -27.28
C GLU A 219 3.32 0.33 -26.21
N VAL A 220 2.25 1.04 -25.87
CA VAL A 220 2.24 2.07 -24.81
C VAL A 220 2.30 1.45 -23.40
N PHE A 221 1.94 0.17 -23.25
CA PHE A 221 1.77 -0.50 -21.97
C PHE A 221 3.03 -1.15 -21.39
N ALA A 222 4.17 -0.99 -22.07
CA ALA A 222 5.49 -1.50 -21.63
C ALA A 222 5.43 -2.98 -21.22
N LEU A 223 4.76 -3.80 -22.03
CA LEU A 223 4.63 -5.24 -21.81
C LEU A 223 6.00 -5.92 -21.67
N GLY A 224 6.12 -6.83 -20.70
CA GLY A 224 7.39 -7.48 -20.37
C GLY A 224 8.36 -6.61 -19.55
N GLY A 225 8.03 -5.34 -19.29
CA GLY A 225 8.81 -4.46 -18.42
C GLY A 225 8.78 -4.91 -16.95
N GLU A 226 9.85 -4.57 -16.20
CA GLU A 226 9.95 -4.90 -14.78
C GLU A 226 8.87 -4.19 -13.96
N CYS A 227 8.19 -4.96 -13.11
CA CYS A 227 7.19 -4.45 -12.18
C CYS A 227 7.26 -5.17 -10.85
N LYS A 228 6.50 -4.68 -9.87
CA LYS A 228 6.27 -5.39 -8.60
C LYS A 228 4.77 -5.54 -8.37
N ASN A 229 4.34 -6.74 -8.02
CA ASN A 229 2.95 -6.98 -7.64
C ASN A 229 2.64 -6.38 -6.25
N ALA A 230 1.41 -6.56 -5.77
CA ALA A 230 0.96 -6.06 -4.46
C ALA A 230 1.81 -6.54 -3.27
N PHE A 231 2.51 -7.67 -3.39
CA PHE A 231 3.40 -8.24 -2.36
C PHE A 231 4.88 -7.91 -2.58
N ALA A 232 5.16 -6.89 -3.41
CA ALA A 232 6.49 -6.48 -3.83
C ALA A 232 7.29 -7.56 -4.59
N CYS A 233 6.63 -8.60 -5.11
CA CYS A 233 7.27 -9.64 -5.90
C CYS A 233 7.66 -9.09 -7.26
N PRO A 234 8.95 -9.19 -7.66
CA PRO A 234 9.35 -8.78 -9.00
C PRO A 234 8.63 -9.66 -10.03
N GLY A 235 8.15 -9.01 -11.07
CA GLY A 235 7.37 -9.62 -12.14
C GLY A 235 7.53 -8.85 -13.45
N ALA A 236 6.68 -9.20 -14.41
CA ALA A 236 6.60 -8.54 -15.70
C ALA A 236 5.20 -7.98 -15.95
N ASN A 237 5.12 -6.80 -16.56
CA ASN A 237 3.87 -6.20 -17.00
C ASN A 237 3.19 -7.10 -18.03
N THR A 238 1.91 -7.39 -17.81
CA THR A 238 1.04 -8.12 -18.71
C THR A 238 -0.33 -7.46 -18.76
N CYS A 239 -1.10 -7.70 -19.82
CA CYS A 239 -2.46 -7.18 -19.90
C CYS A 239 -3.38 -7.86 -18.88
N ASP A 240 -4.18 -7.05 -18.19
CA ASP A 240 -5.34 -7.52 -17.46
C ASP A 240 -6.56 -7.51 -18.39
N MET A 241 -6.92 -8.69 -18.89
CA MET A 241 -8.05 -8.85 -19.82
C MET A 241 -9.41 -8.52 -19.19
N THR A 242 -9.47 -8.28 -17.87
CA THR A 242 -10.72 -7.97 -17.16
C THR A 242 -11.11 -6.52 -17.30
N ASP A 243 -10.14 -5.61 -17.26
CA ASP A 243 -10.37 -4.16 -17.30
C ASP A 243 -9.60 -3.45 -18.44
N GLY A 244 -8.79 -4.17 -19.21
CA GLY A 244 -7.97 -3.63 -20.29
C GLY A 244 -6.76 -2.84 -19.78
N GLY A 245 -6.41 -2.99 -18.50
CA GLY A 245 -5.26 -2.35 -17.87
C GLY A 245 -4.00 -3.21 -17.92
N VAL A 246 -2.98 -2.78 -17.17
CA VAL A 246 -1.71 -3.51 -16.99
C VAL A 246 -1.63 -4.05 -15.58
N THR A 247 -1.35 -5.34 -15.45
CA THR A 247 -1.08 -5.99 -14.18
C THR A 247 0.34 -6.57 -14.13
N CYS A 248 0.86 -6.76 -12.92
CA CYS A 248 2.18 -7.31 -12.73
C CYS A 248 2.10 -8.82 -12.47
N PHE A 249 2.49 -9.63 -13.46
CA PHE A 249 2.55 -11.07 -13.30
C PHE A 249 3.89 -11.48 -12.68
N SER A 250 3.85 -12.19 -11.55
CA SER A 250 5.03 -12.73 -10.88
C SER A 250 4.87 -14.23 -10.63
N THR A 251 5.93 -15.01 -10.90
CA THR A 251 6.01 -16.44 -10.58
C THR A 251 6.60 -16.71 -9.19
N ILE A 252 7.03 -15.66 -8.48
CA ILE A 252 7.60 -15.78 -7.14
C ILE A 252 6.46 -15.85 -6.13
N GLN A 253 6.46 -16.89 -5.31
CA GLN A 253 5.52 -17.00 -4.21
C GLN A 253 6.01 -16.14 -3.03
N PRO A 254 5.16 -15.30 -2.44
CA PRO A 254 5.53 -14.50 -1.29
C PRO A 254 5.70 -15.40 -0.06
N THR A 255 6.74 -15.12 0.72
CA THR A 255 7.05 -15.84 1.96
C THR A 255 6.49 -15.06 3.13
N ALA A 256 5.91 -15.76 4.11
CA ALA A 256 5.48 -15.14 5.36
C ALA A 256 6.67 -14.59 6.14
N TYR A 257 6.45 -13.54 6.92
CA TYR A 257 7.42 -13.08 7.90
C TYR A 257 6.76 -12.80 9.24
N PHE A 258 7.53 -12.92 10.30
CA PHE A 258 7.07 -12.89 11.69
C PHE A 258 7.93 -11.94 12.52
N PHE A 259 7.36 -11.38 13.58
CA PHE A 259 8.06 -10.51 14.53
C PHE A 259 7.87 -11.00 15.96
N ASP A 260 8.86 -10.70 16.79
CA ASP A 260 8.93 -11.01 18.21
C ASP A 260 8.21 -9.89 19.01
N GLU A 261 7.05 -10.19 19.58
CA GLU A 261 6.21 -9.28 20.37
C GLU A 261 6.52 -9.29 21.86
N ASP A 262 6.99 -10.42 22.41
CA ASP A 262 7.24 -10.56 23.84
C ASP A 262 8.70 -10.33 24.26
N GLY A 263 9.60 -10.28 23.29
CA GLY A 263 11.01 -9.92 23.43
C GLY A 263 11.92 -11.05 23.86
N ASP A 264 11.54 -12.31 23.65
CA ASP A 264 12.35 -13.48 24.00
C ASP A 264 13.37 -13.90 22.92
N GLY A 265 13.28 -13.32 21.72
CA GLY A 265 14.16 -13.56 20.59
C GLY A 265 13.63 -14.57 19.56
N GLU A 266 12.50 -15.21 19.82
CA GLU A 266 11.79 -16.10 18.90
C GLU A 266 10.59 -15.35 18.28
N ALA A 267 10.17 -15.74 17.07
CA ALA A 267 9.16 -14.98 16.34
C ALA A 267 8.06 -15.88 15.75
N GLY A 268 6.85 -15.35 15.77
CA GLY A 268 5.60 -16.06 15.56
C GLY A 268 4.41 -15.14 15.27
N ALA A 269 4.49 -13.84 15.60
CA ALA A 269 3.42 -12.89 15.29
C ALA A 269 3.36 -12.64 13.77
N ASP A 270 2.20 -12.84 13.15
CA ASP A 270 2.02 -12.69 11.70
C ASP A 270 2.30 -11.25 11.23
N GLY A 271 3.41 -11.08 10.52
CA GLY A 271 3.80 -9.82 9.90
C GLY A 271 3.22 -9.62 8.51
N GLY A 272 2.62 -10.65 7.90
CA GLY A 272 2.19 -10.68 6.51
C GLY A 272 3.18 -11.44 5.62
N VAL A 273 3.21 -11.12 4.33
CA VAL A 273 4.04 -11.82 3.34
C VAL A 273 4.91 -10.85 2.53
N THR A 274 6.07 -11.31 2.09
CA THR A 274 7.03 -10.55 1.28
C THR A 274 7.74 -11.44 0.27
N CYS A 275 8.08 -10.89 -0.88
CA CYS A 275 8.96 -11.53 -1.86
C CYS A 275 10.41 -11.01 -1.80
N GLY A 276 10.70 -10.07 -0.90
CA GLY A 276 12.04 -9.56 -0.62
C GLY A 276 12.60 -10.12 0.70
N PRO A 277 13.75 -9.60 1.18
CA PRO A 277 14.17 -9.87 2.55
C PRO A 277 13.06 -9.42 3.53
N PRO A 278 12.86 -10.16 4.65
CA PRO A 278 11.96 -9.72 5.70
C PRO A 278 12.28 -8.29 6.15
N PRO A 279 11.28 -7.46 6.49
CA PRO A 279 11.51 -6.15 7.08
C PRO A 279 12.48 -6.20 8.27
N PRO A 280 13.25 -5.12 8.54
CA PRO A 280 14.15 -5.09 9.70
C PRO A 280 13.40 -5.40 11.01
N GLY A 281 13.95 -6.30 11.82
CA GLY A 281 13.33 -6.76 13.07
C GLY A 281 12.32 -7.89 12.89
N THR A 282 12.26 -8.52 11.71
CA THR A 282 11.39 -9.67 11.42
C THR A 282 12.20 -10.83 10.84
N THR A 283 11.63 -12.04 10.85
CA THR A 283 12.24 -13.25 10.28
C THR A 283 11.22 -14.03 9.44
N ALA A 284 11.69 -14.87 8.52
CA ALA A 284 10.82 -15.76 7.74
C ALA A 284 10.52 -17.09 8.47
N GLU A 285 11.21 -17.35 9.57
CA GLU A 285 11.04 -18.57 10.38
C GLU A 285 9.93 -18.35 11.41
N TYR A 286 9.04 -19.33 11.55
CA TYR A 286 8.01 -19.37 12.59
C TYR A 286 8.51 -20.26 13.73
N THR A 287 8.96 -19.65 14.82
CA THR A 287 9.56 -20.34 15.97
C THR A 287 8.85 -20.06 17.29
N ASP A 288 7.88 -19.15 17.35
CA ASP A 288 7.06 -18.90 18.53
C ASP A 288 5.57 -19.19 18.29
N CYS A 289 4.95 -19.94 19.20
CA CYS A 289 3.52 -20.25 19.17
C CYS A 289 2.66 -19.36 20.09
N ASP A 290 3.27 -18.54 20.94
CA ASP A 290 2.57 -17.63 21.85
C ASP A 290 3.36 -16.37 22.23
N GLU A 291 3.24 -15.40 21.34
CA GLU A 291 3.81 -14.03 21.37
C GLU A 291 3.33 -13.14 22.52
N SER A 292 2.63 -13.72 23.48
CA SER A 292 2.31 -13.06 24.73
C SER A 292 3.19 -13.54 25.89
N SER A 293 4.06 -14.54 25.68
CA SER A 293 4.74 -15.26 26.74
C SER A 293 6.16 -15.72 26.39
N VAL A 294 7.13 -15.08 27.03
CA VAL A 294 8.56 -15.44 26.96
C VAL A 294 8.88 -16.87 27.45
N TYR A 295 7.89 -17.64 27.90
CA TYR A 295 8.02 -19.02 28.38
C TYR A 295 7.57 -20.08 27.36
N MET A 296 7.03 -19.67 26.22
CA MET A 296 6.59 -20.57 25.14
C MET A 296 7.37 -20.23 23.87
N ALA A 297 7.99 -21.22 23.22
CA ALA A 297 8.62 -21.12 21.90
C ALA A 297 9.16 -22.49 21.48
N MET A 298 9.26 -22.74 20.18
CA MET A 298 9.81 -23.98 19.62
C MET A 298 11.23 -24.25 20.13
N GLY A 299 11.46 -25.46 20.62
CA GLY A 299 12.77 -25.89 21.10
C GLY A 299 13.08 -25.52 22.56
N LYS A 300 12.17 -24.85 23.27
CA LYS A 300 12.16 -24.87 24.75
C LYS A 300 11.83 -26.28 25.24
N PHE A 301 12.11 -26.55 26.51
CA PHE A 301 11.73 -27.82 27.14
C PHE A 301 10.49 -27.58 28.00
N ASP A 302 9.53 -28.51 27.96
CA ASP A 302 8.42 -28.47 28.90
C ASP A 302 8.88 -28.56 30.35
N VAL A 303 8.31 -27.65 31.12
CA VAL A 303 8.39 -27.64 32.57
C VAL A 303 6.97 -27.77 33.11
N CYS A 304 6.84 -28.35 34.30
CA CYS A 304 5.53 -28.59 34.90
C CYS A 304 4.90 -27.28 35.41
N ASP A 305 4.26 -26.54 34.52
CA ASP A 305 3.70 -25.20 34.76
C ASP A 305 2.29 -24.97 34.16
N ARG A 306 1.69 -26.01 33.56
CA ARG A 306 0.41 -25.98 32.84
C ARG A 306 0.46 -25.30 31.47
N MET A 307 1.65 -25.10 30.92
CA MET A 307 1.88 -24.49 29.61
C MET A 307 2.45 -25.53 28.64
N ASP A 308 2.33 -25.24 27.35
CA ASP A 308 2.98 -25.98 26.27
C ASP A 308 4.22 -25.16 25.91
N ASN A 309 5.33 -25.39 26.63
CA ASN A 309 6.50 -24.52 26.54
C ASN A 309 7.22 -24.70 25.20
N ASP A 310 7.19 -25.91 24.64
CA ASP A 310 7.94 -26.30 23.44
C ASP A 310 7.13 -26.19 22.13
N CYS A 311 5.85 -25.80 22.23
CA CYS A 311 4.91 -25.61 21.12
C CYS A 311 4.57 -26.91 20.36
N ASN A 312 4.64 -28.07 21.00
CA ASN A 312 4.34 -29.36 20.38
C ASN A 312 2.82 -29.70 20.35
N GLY A 313 1.98 -28.87 20.98
CA GLY A 313 0.53 -29.03 21.06
C GLY A 313 0.06 -29.87 22.25
N THR A 314 0.97 -30.27 23.15
CA THR A 314 0.68 -30.97 24.39
C THR A 314 1.24 -30.21 25.59
N VAL A 315 0.45 -30.15 26.66
CA VAL A 315 0.83 -29.42 27.88
C VAL A 315 1.54 -30.38 28.83
N ASP A 316 2.67 -29.94 29.38
CA ASP A 316 3.47 -30.65 30.39
C ASP A 316 3.85 -32.11 30.01
N ASP A 317 4.27 -32.40 28.76
CA ASP A 317 4.63 -33.77 28.33
C ASP A 317 6.10 -34.17 28.63
N GLY A 318 6.94 -33.19 28.98
CA GLY A 318 8.28 -33.39 29.52
C GLY A 318 8.27 -33.68 31.04
N ALA A 319 8.70 -34.88 31.45
CA ALA A 319 8.88 -35.32 32.86
C ALA A 319 7.57 -35.63 33.65
N PRO A 320 7.65 -36.40 34.77
CA PRO A 320 6.48 -36.60 35.62
C PRO A 320 6.08 -35.28 36.30
N CYS A 321 5.02 -34.67 35.78
CA CYS A 321 4.51 -33.38 36.24
C CYS A 321 3.73 -33.51 37.56
N LYS A 322 4.14 -32.75 38.59
CA LYS A 322 3.43 -32.58 39.85
C LYS A 322 2.88 -31.17 39.98
N LEU A 323 1.60 -31.00 39.65
CA LEU A 323 0.93 -29.70 39.66
C LEU A 323 0.42 -29.25 41.04
N ASP A 324 0.81 -29.94 42.10
CA ASP A 324 0.31 -29.73 43.46
C ASP A 324 0.85 -28.44 44.09
N TRP A 325 -0.06 -27.72 44.73
CA TRP A 325 0.29 -26.61 45.60
C TRP A 325 0.67 -27.10 46.99
N GLN A 326 1.75 -26.56 47.56
CA GLN A 326 2.28 -26.95 48.86
C GLN A 326 2.47 -25.76 49.78
N GLY A 327 2.13 -25.92 51.05
CA GLY A 327 2.18 -24.83 52.02
C GLY A 327 1.37 -25.14 53.26
N VAL A 328 0.88 -24.10 53.91
CA VAL A 328 0.07 -24.20 55.12
C VAL A 328 -1.37 -23.87 54.76
N PRO A 329 -2.32 -24.82 54.87
CA PRO A 329 -3.73 -24.59 54.56
C PRO A 329 -4.45 -23.72 55.62
N GLY A 330 -3.72 -23.24 56.62
CA GLY A 330 -4.19 -22.41 57.72
C GLY A 330 -4.51 -23.20 59.00
N GLY A 331 -4.33 -22.56 60.16
CA GLY A 331 -4.39 -23.19 61.49
C GLY A 331 -5.62 -22.83 62.35
N GLY A 332 -6.56 -22.06 61.82
CA GLY A 332 -7.80 -21.64 62.51
C GLY A 332 -7.72 -20.24 63.12
N SER A 333 -8.64 -19.92 64.04
CA SER A 333 -8.66 -18.64 64.76
C SER A 333 -7.42 -18.51 65.67
N GLY A 334 -6.71 -17.39 65.58
CA GLY A 334 -5.45 -17.17 66.33
C GLY A 334 -4.18 -17.33 65.49
N GLN A 335 -4.32 -17.41 64.16
CA GLN A 335 -3.20 -17.35 63.22
C GLN A 335 -3.13 -15.96 62.56
N PRO A 336 -1.95 -15.52 62.09
CA PRO A 336 -1.79 -14.26 61.38
C PRO A 336 -2.70 -14.18 60.16
N LYS A 337 -3.07 -12.97 59.76
CA LYS A 337 -3.77 -12.72 58.49
C LYS A 337 -2.74 -12.21 57.50
N TRP A 338 -2.27 -13.07 56.59
CA TRP A 338 -1.35 -12.67 55.54
C TRP A 338 -2.13 -11.92 54.47
N ASN A 339 -1.87 -10.61 54.38
CA ASN A 339 -2.53 -9.74 53.40
C ASN A 339 -1.73 -9.69 52.09
N ALA A 340 -0.42 -9.92 52.15
CA ALA A 340 0.49 -9.82 51.02
C ALA A 340 1.50 -10.97 51.02
N ILE A 341 1.91 -11.35 49.81
CA ILE A 341 3.06 -12.21 49.56
C ILE A 341 4.00 -11.50 48.57
N ALA A 342 5.30 -11.66 48.76
CA ALA A 342 6.32 -11.22 47.82
C ALA A 342 7.25 -12.41 47.52
N VAL A 343 7.26 -12.89 46.30
CA VAL A 343 8.03 -14.06 45.85
C VAL A 343 9.32 -13.57 45.19
N GLY A 344 10.46 -13.97 45.77
CA GLY A 344 11.79 -13.67 45.24
C GLY A 344 12.40 -14.87 44.54
N GLN A 345 13.70 -14.82 44.29
CA GLN A 345 14.43 -15.88 43.60
C GLN A 345 14.56 -17.16 44.45
N ASP A 346 15.09 -17.04 45.68
CA ASP A 346 15.37 -18.18 46.57
C ASP A 346 14.60 -18.09 47.91
N MET A 347 13.65 -17.16 48.00
CA MET A 347 12.89 -16.87 49.21
C MET A 347 11.56 -16.18 48.90
N ALA A 348 10.63 -16.24 49.84
CA ALA A 348 9.40 -15.45 49.82
C ALA A 348 9.18 -14.76 51.16
N TRP A 349 8.39 -13.69 51.13
CA TRP A 349 7.96 -12.96 52.31
C TRP A 349 6.44 -12.94 52.40
N LEU A 350 5.90 -13.20 53.59
CA LEU A 350 4.51 -12.92 53.92
C LEU A 350 4.45 -11.71 54.82
N ALA A 351 3.51 -10.82 54.56
CA ALA A 351 3.26 -9.65 55.40
C ALA A 351 1.77 -9.48 55.66
N GLY A 352 1.41 -9.03 56.86
CA GLY A 352 0.01 -8.93 57.22
C GLY A 352 -0.26 -8.37 58.59
N ASP A 353 -1.36 -8.83 59.16
CA ASP A 353 -1.75 -8.56 60.55
C ASP A 353 -1.31 -9.73 61.42
N GLY A 354 -0.54 -9.44 62.48
CA GLY A 354 -0.15 -10.45 63.47
C GLY A 354 -1.38 -11.08 64.14
N ALA A 355 -1.25 -12.32 64.60
CA ALA A 355 -2.33 -13.02 65.32
C ALA A 355 -2.79 -12.27 66.60
N LEU A 356 -1.85 -11.55 67.20
CA LEU A 356 -1.99 -10.67 68.36
C LEU A 356 -1.08 -9.44 68.14
N ALA A 357 -1.24 -8.39 68.94
CA ALA A 357 -0.48 -7.14 68.79
C ALA A 357 1.06 -7.33 68.81
N ASP A 358 1.55 -8.31 69.59
CA ASP A 358 2.99 -8.61 69.71
C ASP A 358 3.40 -9.87 68.90
N ALA A 359 2.48 -10.45 68.13
CA ALA A 359 2.79 -11.59 67.28
C ALA A 359 3.47 -11.10 66.00
N GLY A 360 4.52 -11.81 65.57
CA GLY A 360 5.20 -11.46 64.33
C GLY A 360 4.25 -11.42 63.13
N ASN A 361 4.47 -10.43 62.27
CA ASN A 361 3.59 -10.05 61.16
C ASN A 361 4.36 -9.94 59.83
N VAL A 362 5.63 -10.36 59.81
CA VAL A 362 6.47 -10.51 58.63
C VAL A 362 7.17 -11.86 58.72
N LEU A 363 6.89 -12.78 57.79
CA LEU A 363 7.47 -14.12 57.75
C LEU A 363 8.38 -14.26 56.53
N LYS A 364 9.65 -14.60 56.74
CA LYS A 364 10.56 -15.05 55.69
C LYS A 364 10.38 -16.55 55.49
N ILE A 365 10.30 -17.01 54.26
CA ILE A 365 10.30 -18.42 53.88
C ILE A 365 11.47 -18.62 52.91
N GLN A 366 12.40 -19.49 53.25
CA GLN A 366 13.55 -19.87 52.43
C GLN A 366 13.17 -21.01 51.48
N GLY A 367 13.91 -21.18 50.40
CA GLY A 367 13.63 -22.23 49.41
C GLY A 367 13.71 -23.67 49.96
N ASP A 368 14.51 -23.90 51.00
CA ASP A 368 14.55 -25.17 51.73
C ASP A 368 13.34 -25.40 52.67
N GLY A 369 12.42 -24.42 52.76
CA GLY A 369 11.27 -24.42 53.65
C GLY A 369 11.55 -23.86 55.05
N GLY A 370 12.77 -23.42 55.33
CA GLY A 370 13.11 -22.72 56.57
C GLY A 370 12.31 -21.43 56.72
N THR A 371 11.85 -21.13 57.93
CA THR A 371 11.03 -19.94 58.19
C THR A 371 11.58 -19.08 59.32
N SER A 372 11.58 -17.76 59.16
CA SER A 372 11.91 -16.82 60.24
C SER A 372 10.84 -15.75 60.37
N LEU A 373 10.19 -15.68 61.54
CA LEU A 373 9.14 -14.72 61.83
C LEU A 373 9.73 -13.48 62.52
N SER A 374 9.34 -12.29 62.06
CA SER A 374 9.73 -11.01 62.62
C SER A 374 8.50 -10.18 63.00
N LEU A 375 8.65 -9.33 64.02
CA LEU A 375 7.66 -8.34 64.42
C LEU A 375 8.10 -6.97 63.89
N CYS A 376 7.29 -6.39 63.00
CA CYS A 376 7.51 -5.07 62.44
C CYS A 376 6.33 -4.15 62.77
N SER A 377 6.60 -2.96 63.29
CA SER A 377 5.55 -2.04 63.78
C SER A 377 4.64 -1.53 62.65
N GLY A 378 3.51 -2.19 62.43
CA GLY A 378 2.58 -1.86 61.37
C GLY A 378 1.52 -2.94 61.13
N SER A 379 0.51 -2.59 60.36
CA SER A 379 -0.44 -3.52 59.74
C SER A 379 -0.16 -3.45 58.24
N TRP A 380 0.33 -4.54 57.67
CA TRP A 380 0.85 -4.57 56.30
C TRP A 380 -0.22 -5.11 55.35
N SER A 381 -0.41 -4.42 54.24
CA SER A 381 -1.41 -4.73 53.21
C SER A 381 -0.79 -5.13 51.88
N THR A 382 0.47 -4.76 51.63
CA THR A 382 1.18 -5.03 50.38
C THR A 382 2.66 -5.27 50.64
N ALA A 383 3.31 -6.06 49.79
CA ALA A 383 4.73 -6.35 49.86
C ALA A 383 5.33 -6.44 48.45
N TRP A 384 6.61 -6.12 48.33
CA TRP A 384 7.43 -6.38 47.15
C TRP A 384 8.84 -6.76 47.59
N VAL A 385 9.53 -7.60 46.83
CA VAL A 385 10.88 -8.08 47.17
C VAL A 385 11.87 -7.75 46.06
N SER A 386 13.03 -7.22 46.43
CA SER A 386 14.11 -6.94 45.48
C SER A 386 14.83 -8.20 45.02
N ALA A 387 15.64 -8.07 43.97
CA ALA A 387 16.53 -9.14 43.53
C ALA A 387 17.54 -9.59 44.61
N SER A 388 17.85 -8.71 45.57
CA SER A 388 18.70 -9.03 46.73
C SER A 388 17.94 -9.68 47.90
N GLY A 389 16.65 -9.92 47.76
CA GLY A 389 15.80 -10.51 48.80
C GLY A 389 15.30 -9.52 49.86
N GLN A 390 15.58 -8.22 49.72
CA GLN A 390 15.06 -7.19 50.63
C GLN A 390 13.56 -7.01 50.40
N VAL A 391 12.78 -7.13 51.46
CA VAL A 391 11.33 -6.88 51.38
C VAL A 391 11.01 -5.42 51.67
N PHE A 392 10.06 -4.88 50.92
CA PHE A 392 9.48 -3.56 51.08
C PHE A 392 7.99 -3.70 51.32
N LEU A 393 7.47 -3.01 52.32
CA LEU A 393 6.12 -3.18 52.84
C LEU A 393 5.36 -1.86 52.80
N GLY A 394 4.07 -1.95 52.51
CA GLY A 394 3.11 -0.85 52.63
C GLY A 394 1.94 -1.26 53.51
N GLY A 395 1.46 -0.33 54.33
CA GLY A 395 0.46 -0.60 55.35
C GLY A 395 -0.51 0.53 55.66
N GLY A 396 -1.25 0.35 56.74
CA GLY A 396 -2.20 1.34 57.26
C GLY A 396 -1.53 2.66 57.68
N ALA A 397 -2.28 3.76 57.59
CA ALA A 397 -1.83 5.12 57.94
C ALA A 397 -0.52 5.55 57.25
N GLY A 398 -0.38 5.23 55.96
CA GLY A 398 0.75 5.60 55.13
C GLY A 398 2.09 4.96 55.52
N LYS A 399 2.08 3.96 56.41
CA LYS A 399 3.31 3.31 56.86
C LYS A 399 3.99 2.54 55.74
N LEU A 400 5.30 2.70 55.68
CA LEU A 400 6.20 1.94 54.82
C LEU A 400 7.27 1.27 55.69
N ALA A 401 7.81 0.15 55.23
CA ALA A 401 8.97 -0.46 55.86
C ALA A 401 9.86 -1.19 54.85
N SER A 402 11.11 -1.39 55.21
CA SER A 402 12.01 -2.31 54.50
C SER A 402 12.77 -3.21 55.46
N LYS A 403 13.16 -4.39 54.99
CA LYS A 403 13.90 -5.36 55.79
C LYS A 403 14.80 -6.22 54.91
N LEU A 404 16.10 -6.22 55.21
CA LEU A 404 17.05 -7.16 54.57
C LEU A 404 16.84 -8.58 55.13
N PRO A 405 17.18 -9.64 54.36
CA PRO A 405 17.00 -11.04 54.77
C PRO A 405 17.52 -11.38 56.17
N GLU A 406 18.66 -10.82 56.55
CA GLU A 406 19.35 -11.11 57.82
C GLU A 406 19.22 -9.98 58.85
N GLN A 407 18.47 -8.93 58.54
CA GLN A 407 18.22 -7.84 59.49
C GLN A 407 17.30 -8.34 60.61
N ALA A 408 17.53 -7.91 61.86
CA ALA A 408 16.66 -8.29 62.99
C ALA A 408 15.31 -7.56 62.96
N ASP A 409 15.34 -6.24 62.82
CA ASP A 409 14.15 -5.38 62.83
C ASP A 409 13.80 -4.85 61.44
N CYS A 410 12.63 -4.22 61.27
CA CYS A 410 12.29 -3.48 60.06
C CYS A 410 12.77 -2.03 60.17
N THR A 411 13.24 -1.47 59.07
CA THR A 411 13.46 -0.03 58.90
C THR A 411 12.12 0.61 58.54
N LEU A 412 11.63 1.56 59.35
CA LEU A 412 10.33 2.19 59.16
C LEU A 412 10.43 3.53 58.42
N GLU A 413 9.43 3.82 57.60
CA GLU A 413 9.25 5.07 56.87
C GLU A 413 7.74 5.40 56.78
N SER A 414 7.35 6.58 56.32
CA SER A 414 5.92 6.91 56.13
C SER A 414 5.72 7.89 54.99
N THR A 415 4.55 7.82 54.35
CA THR A 415 4.17 8.81 53.32
C THR A 415 3.99 10.21 53.92
N PRO A 416 4.18 11.28 53.12
CA PRO A 416 4.06 12.65 53.61
C PRO A 416 2.72 13.01 54.26
N ASP A 417 1.63 12.36 53.84
CA ASP A 417 0.27 12.60 54.31
C ASP A 417 -0.17 11.65 55.45
N ALA A 418 0.45 10.47 55.58
CA ALA A 418 0.27 9.50 56.67
C ALA A 418 -1.19 9.17 57.08
N LEU A 419 -2.17 9.32 56.18
CA LEU A 419 -3.59 9.11 56.47
C LEU A 419 -4.16 7.89 55.76
N ALA A 420 -3.84 7.69 54.48
CA ALA A 420 -4.40 6.62 53.65
C ALA A 420 -3.66 5.29 53.84
N THR A 421 -4.34 4.16 53.60
CA THR A 421 -3.69 2.84 53.60
C THR A 421 -2.94 2.65 52.29
N ILE A 422 -1.71 2.14 52.34
CA ILE A 422 -0.98 1.73 51.14
C ILE A 422 -1.51 0.37 50.68
N THR A 423 -2.14 0.33 49.52
CA THR A 423 -2.91 -0.82 49.04
C THR A 423 -2.12 -1.67 48.04
N GLY A 424 -1.16 -1.07 47.33
CA GLY A 424 -0.26 -1.78 46.42
C GLY A 424 1.14 -1.18 46.44
N ILE A 425 2.16 -2.01 46.25
CA ILE A 425 3.55 -1.61 46.08
C ILE A 425 4.20 -2.48 45.02
N MET A 426 5.05 -1.87 44.21
CA MET A 426 5.94 -2.57 43.29
C MET A 426 7.29 -1.86 43.22
N GLY A 427 8.30 -2.51 42.67
CA GLY A 427 9.63 -1.92 42.52
C GLY A 427 10.36 -2.35 41.25
N PHE A 428 11.35 -1.53 40.88
CA PHE A 428 12.36 -1.84 39.89
C PHE A 428 13.73 -1.84 40.57
N ASN A 429 14.45 -2.94 40.44
CA ASN A 429 15.84 -3.02 40.91
C ASN A 429 16.72 -2.02 40.13
N ALA A 430 17.68 -1.40 40.81
CA ALA A 430 18.64 -0.52 40.13
C ALA A 430 19.67 -1.35 39.35
N SER A 431 19.97 -0.93 38.13
CA SER A 431 20.91 -1.63 37.24
C SER A 431 22.36 -1.64 37.75
N ASP A 432 22.70 -0.70 38.63
CA ASP A 432 24.03 -0.57 39.26
C ASP A 432 24.13 -1.28 40.63
N GLY A 433 23.08 -2.02 41.03
CA GLY A 433 22.99 -2.66 42.34
C GLY A 433 22.69 -1.70 43.49
N GLY A 434 22.34 -0.45 43.19
CA GLY A 434 21.86 0.53 44.17
C GLY A 434 20.45 0.23 44.68
N SER A 435 19.87 1.20 45.39
CA SER A 435 18.52 1.09 45.93
C SER A 435 17.46 0.97 44.82
N PRO A 436 16.47 0.09 44.98
CA PRO A 436 15.38 -0.01 44.00
C PRO A 436 14.54 1.28 44.00
N THR A 437 13.91 1.53 42.85
CA THR A 437 12.85 2.55 42.75
C THR A 437 11.51 1.88 42.95
N LEU A 438 10.78 2.31 43.97
CA LEU A 438 9.50 1.74 44.38
C LEU A 438 8.36 2.70 44.04
N TYR A 439 7.22 2.13 43.69
CA TYR A 439 5.96 2.84 43.49
C TYR A 439 4.89 2.24 44.40
N ALA A 440 4.34 3.07 45.27
CA ALA A 440 3.30 2.68 46.22
C ALA A 440 2.02 3.45 45.93
N VAL A 441 0.87 2.78 46.01
CA VAL A 441 -0.45 3.40 45.78
C VAL A 441 -1.29 3.35 47.05
N SER A 442 -2.07 4.41 47.29
CA SER A 442 -2.91 4.51 48.48
C SER A 442 -4.39 4.51 48.18
N SER A 443 -5.18 4.08 49.16
CA SER A 443 -6.64 4.17 49.16
C SER A 443 -7.15 5.62 49.07
N GLY A 444 -6.27 6.62 49.25
CA GLY A 444 -6.58 8.05 49.12
C GLY A 444 -6.38 8.60 47.72
N GLY A 445 -5.96 7.78 46.74
CA GLY A 445 -5.80 8.21 45.36
C GLY A 445 -4.44 8.81 45.03
N VAL A 446 -3.41 8.46 45.78
CA VAL A 446 -2.05 8.97 45.59
C VAL A 446 -1.11 7.84 45.18
N VAL A 447 -0.27 8.12 44.19
CA VAL A 447 0.90 7.30 43.83
C VAL A 447 2.12 7.97 44.43
N TYR A 448 2.93 7.23 45.18
CA TYR A 448 4.19 7.70 45.76
C TYR A 448 5.36 7.01 45.05
N ARG A 449 6.44 7.76 44.86
CA ARG A 449 7.74 7.21 44.44
C ARG A 449 8.67 7.18 45.64
N TRP A 450 9.32 6.05 45.87
CA TRP A 450 10.19 5.84 47.01
C TRP A 450 11.53 5.23 46.57
N ILE A 451 12.63 5.90 46.87
CA ILE A 451 13.99 5.45 46.57
C ILE A 451 14.77 5.49 47.89
N PRO A 452 14.80 4.39 48.67
CA PRO A 452 15.49 4.34 49.95
C PRO A 452 16.97 4.74 49.82
N PRO A 453 17.57 5.42 50.81
CA PRO A 453 16.99 5.83 52.10
C PRO A 453 16.22 7.16 52.03
N ALA A 454 16.02 7.75 50.85
CA ALA A 454 15.24 8.98 50.75
C ALA A 454 13.77 8.71 51.09
N ALA A 455 13.13 9.69 51.74
CA ALA A 455 11.72 9.62 52.07
C ALA A 455 10.84 9.51 50.80
N PRO A 456 9.68 8.82 50.87
CA PRO A 456 8.74 8.74 49.76
C PRO A 456 8.23 10.13 49.37
N VAL A 457 8.11 10.36 48.07
CA VAL A 457 7.54 11.61 47.52
C VAL A 457 6.22 11.31 46.82
N GLN A 458 5.25 12.22 46.97
CA GLN A 458 4.03 12.17 46.18
C GLN A 458 4.38 12.35 44.70
N PHE A 459 4.04 11.37 43.88
CA PHE A 459 4.42 11.28 42.47
C PHE A 459 3.25 11.59 41.54
N ALA A 460 2.05 11.09 41.85
CA ALA A 460 0.82 11.43 41.12
C ALA A 460 -0.40 11.42 42.03
N THR A 461 -1.47 12.12 41.63
CA THR A 461 -2.77 12.11 42.32
C THR A 461 -3.88 11.80 41.33
N LEU A 462 -4.49 10.62 41.50
CA LEU A 462 -5.52 10.04 40.64
C LEU A 462 -6.93 10.27 41.23
N GLY A 463 -7.03 10.53 42.54
CA GLY A 463 -8.27 10.96 43.19
C GLY A 463 -9.35 9.88 43.33
N ILE A 464 -8.97 8.60 43.33
CA ILE A 464 -9.87 7.46 43.55
C ILE A 464 -9.30 6.48 44.58
N ASN A 465 -10.06 5.49 45.02
CA ASN A 465 -9.56 4.44 45.90
C ASN A 465 -8.73 3.43 45.10
N LEU A 466 -7.39 3.62 45.08
CA LEU A 466 -6.45 2.73 44.38
C LEU A 466 -6.26 1.43 45.14
N ARG A 467 -6.10 0.33 44.42
CA ARG A 467 -6.05 -1.03 44.98
C ARG A 467 -4.79 -1.79 44.64
N ALA A 468 -4.30 -1.70 43.41
CA ALA A 468 -3.09 -2.38 42.99
C ALA A 468 -2.31 -1.57 41.95
N VAL A 469 -1.02 -1.86 41.83
CA VAL A 469 -0.10 -1.27 40.87
C VAL A 469 0.85 -2.35 40.34
N HIS A 470 1.10 -2.36 39.04
CA HIS A 470 2.07 -3.26 38.42
C HIS A 470 2.72 -2.62 37.19
N GLY A 471 3.92 -3.08 36.85
CA GLY A 471 4.71 -2.65 35.71
C GLY A 471 5.87 -3.61 35.49
N THR A 472 6.44 -3.60 34.29
CA THR A 472 7.45 -4.59 33.86
C THR A 472 8.86 -4.02 33.82
N THR A 473 9.01 -2.76 33.44
CA THR A 473 10.32 -2.09 33.33
C THR A 473 10.28 -0.68 33.91
N ALA A 474 11.45 -0.14 34.24
CA ALA A 474 11.59 1.22 34.76
C ALA A 474 11.37 2.32 33.70
N THR A 475 11.08 1.96 32.46
CA THR A 475 10.84 2.89 31.34
C THR A 475 9.41 2.84 30.82
N GLU A 476 8.72 1.71 30.98
CA GLU A 476 7.33 1.55 30.60
C GLU A 476 6.38 2.11 31.68
N PRO A 477 5.19 2.59 31.30
CA PRO A 477 4.25 3.15 32.26
C PRO A 477 3.65 2.06 33.17
N LEU A 478 3.41 2.44 34.41
CA LEU A 478 2.72 1.60 35.39
C LEU A 478 1.24 1.52 35.06
N ARG A 479 0.62 0.40 35.42
CA ARG A 479 -0.83 0.29 35.50
C ARG A 479 -1.28 0.30 36.94
N VAL A 480 -2.24 1.16 37.22
CA VAL A 480 -2.83 1.32 38.55
C VAL A 480 -4.33 1.12 38.45
N VAL A 481 -4.91 0.30 39.31
CA VAL A 481 -6.34 -0.03 39.28
C VAL A 481 -7.03 0.34 40.58
N GLY A 482 -8.33 0.61 40.51
CA GLY A 482 -9.14 0.89 41.68
C GLY A 482 -10.58 1.22 41.31
N ALA A 483 -11.28 1.90 42.22
CA ALA A 483 -12.58 2.49 41.90
C ALA A 483 -12.77 3.85 42.57
N ARG A 484 -13.52 4.72 41.91
CA ARG A 484 -14.09 5.92 42.51
C ARG A 484 -15.30 5.49 43.34
N ASP A 485 -15.24 5.73 44.65
CA ASP A 485 -16.22 5.24 45.62
C ASP A 485 -16.73 6.33 46.57
N TYR A 486 -16.23 7.56 46.45
CA TYR A 486 -16.64 8.69 47.29
C TYR A 486 -17.77 9.50 46.64
N ASN A 487 -18.84 9.76 47.39
CA ASN A 487 -20.02 10.53 46.96
C ASN A 487 -20.70 10.03 45.68
N LEU A 488 -20.59 8.73 45.38
CA LEU A 488 -21.25 8.10 44.24
C LEU A 488 -22.26 7.03 44.67
N PRO A 489 -23.41 6.90 43.96
CA PRO A 489 -24.40 5.87 44.24
C PRO A 489 -23.92 4.47 43.80
N VAL A 490 -23.04 4.41 42.80
CA VAL A 490 -22.45 3.18 42.25
C VAL A 490 -20.95 3.43 42.08
N LYS A 491 -20.14 2.45 42.44
CA LYS A 491 -18.68 2.54 42.28
C LYS A 491 -18.32 2.56 40.81
N GLU A 492 -17.36 3.41 40.44
CA GLU A 492 -16.86 3.51 39.06
C GLU A 492 -15.45 2.90 39.02
N PRO A 493 -15.25 1.74 38.39
CA PRO A 493 -13.92 1.14 38.26
C PRO A 493 -13.07 1.93 37.26
N HIS A 494 -11.78 2.07 37.56
CA HIS A 494 -10.83 2.76 36.67
C HIS A 494 -9.50 2.01 36.59
N VAL A 495 -8.84 2.17 35.45
CA VAL A 495 -7.44 1.79 35.23
C VAL A 495 -6.71 3.03 34.76
N PHE A 496 -5.61 3.37 35.44
CA PHE A 496 -4.73 4.45 35.02
C PHE A 496 -3.42 3.89 34.49
N ARG A 497 -2.95 4.46 33.38
CA ARG A 497 -1.59 4.30 32.89
C ARG A 497 -0.76 5.50 33.36
N VAL A 498 0.21 5.27 34.24
CA VAL A 498 1.03 6.30 34.89
C VAL A 498 2.45 6.26 34.35
N SER A 499 2.90 7.36 33.74
CA SER A 499 4.26 7.54 33.26
C SER A 499 5.26 7.50 34.42
N VAL A 500 6.23 6.58 34.32
CA VAL A 500 7.34 6.47 35.28
C VAL A 500 8.31 7.65 35.22
N ALA A 501 8.34 8.38 34.10
CA ALA A 501 9.24 9.51 33.89
C ALA A 501 8.86 10.75 34.72
N ASP A 502 7.56 11.08 34.77
CA ASP A 502 7.08 12.36 35.29
C ASP A 502 5.79 12.28 36.11
N GLY A 503 5.17 11.10 36.22
CA GLY A 503 3.93 10.92 36.96
C GLY A 503 2.68 11.40 36.22
N SER A 504 2.82 11.82 34.96
CA SER A 504 1.67 12.09 34.08
C SER A 504 0.87 10.80 33.89
N TYR A 505 -0.45 10.91 33.74
CA TYR A 505 -1.30 9.73 33.67
C TYR A 505 -2.46 9.89 32.69
N VAL A 506 -2.95 8.74 32.22
CA VAL A 506 -4.12 8.61 31.36
C VAL A 506 -5.10 7.65 32.02
N ASP A 507 -6.37 8.04 32.12
CA ASP A 507 -7.47 7.14 32.49
C ASP A 507 -7.84 6.30 31.27
N GLU A 508 -7.67 4.99 31.36
CA GLU A 508 -7.91 4.06 30.26
C GLU A 508 -9.38 3.62 30.26
N PRO A 509 -10.12 3.82 29.15
CA PRO A 509 -11.54 3.51 29.11
C PRO A 509 -11.78 2.01 29.27
N LEU A 510 -12.72 1.66 30.14
CA LEU A 510 -13.19 0.30 30.35
C LEU A 510 -14.45 -0.01 29.53
N PRO A 511 -14.75 -1.29 29.23
CA PRO A 511 -16.01 -1.68 28.62
C PRO A 511 -17.21 -1.21 29.45
N ALA A 512 -18.25 -0.68 28.81
CA ALA A 512 -19.41 -0.09 29.49
C ALA A 512 -20.18 -1.06 30.41
N ALA A 513 -20.02 -2.37 30.22
CA ALA A 513 -20.61 -3.41 31.06
C ALA A 513 -19.93 -3.52 32.45
N VAL A 514 -18.72 -2.99 32.60
CA VAL A 514 -17.92 -3.08 33.83
C VAL A 514 -18.27 -1.89 34.74
N THR A 515 -19.16 -2.10 35.69
CA THR A 515 -19.66 -1.06 36.59
C THR A 515 -19.96 -1.61 37.99
N GLY A 516 -19.90 -0.76 39.03
CA GLY A 516 -20.33 -1.11 40.38
C GLY A 516 -19.37 -2.00 41.17
N ILE A 517 -18.13 -2.16 40.71
CA ILE A 517 -17.13 -3.09 41.25
C ILE A 517 -15.84 -2.35 41.65
N TYR A 518 -15.05 -2.95 42.54
CA TYR A 518 -13.62 -2.64 42.66
C TYR A 518 -12.82 -3.53 41.71
N LEU A 519 -11.88 -2.92 40.98
CA LEU A 519 -10.72 -3.65 40.47
C LEU A 519 -9.71 -3.78 41.62
N THR A 520 -9.26 -4.99 41.88
CA THR A 520 -8.53 -5.39 43.09
C THR A 520 -7.08 -5.77 42.79
N GLY A 521 -6.81 -6.35 41.62
CA GLY A 521 -5.48 -6.79 41.19
C GLY A 521 -5.20 -6.40 39.75
N VAL A 522 -3.92 -6.23 39.42
CA VAL A 522 -3.43 -5.93 38.07
C VAL A 522 -2.10 -6.61 37.84
N SER A 523 -1.91 -7.18 36.65
CA SER A 523 -0.65 -7.79 36.22
C SER A 523 -0.34 -7.31 34.80
N VAL A 524 0.87 -6.86 34.57
CA VAL A 524 1.36 -6.39 33.26
C VAL A 524 2.39 -7.40 32.81
N VAL A 525 2.19 -8.02 31.65
CA VAL A 525 3.11 -9.01 31.10
C VAL A 525 4.17 -8.32 30.27
N ASN A 526 3.75 -7.44 29.36
CA ASN A 526 4.63 -6.62 28.53
C ASN A 526 3.88 -5.36 28.05
N ALA A 527 4.46 -4.63 27.10
CA ALA A 527 3.85 -3.40 26.56
C ALA A 527 2.55 -3.63 25.77
N ARG A 528 2.20 -4.89 25.45
CA ARG A 528 1.04 -5.31 24.63
C ARG A 528 -0.03 -6.05 25.43
N PHE A 529 0.33 -6.67 26.56
CA PHE A 529 -0.59 -7.47 27.37
C PHE A 529 -0.59 -7.06 28.85
N ALA A 530 -1.79 -6.83 29.37
CA ALA A 530 -2.02 -6.65 30.80
C ALA A 530 -3.40 -7.18 31.20
N TYR A 531 -3.57 -7.50 32.48
CA TYR A 531 -4.76 -8.11 33.03
C TYR A 531 -5.18 -7.40 34.31
N ALA A 532 -6.48 -7.25 34.51
CA ALA A 532 -7.05 -6.72 35.74
C ALA A 532 -8.21 -7.60 36.21
N VAL A 533 -8.30 -7.80 37.52
CA VAL A 533 -9.37 -8.58 38.15
C VAL A 533 -10.11 -7.78 39.20
N GLY A 534 -11.33 -8.19 39.54
CA GLY A 534 -12.14 -7.47 40.51
C GLY A 534 -13.29 -8.24 41.13
N ASP A 535 -14.20 -7.49 41.76
CA ASP A 535 -15.43 -8.01 42.33
C ASP A 535 -16.29 -8.69 41.24
N ASN A 536 -17.18 -9.61 41.67
CA ASN A 536 -18.10 -10.34 40.80
C ASN A 536 -17.42 -11.15 39.67
N GLY A 537 -16.18 -11.57 39.86
CA GLY A 537 -15.42 -12.37 38.89
C GLY A 537 -15.00 -11.61 37.64
N VAL A 538 -15.03 -10.27 37.66
CA VAL A 538 -14.58 -9.44 36.54
C VAL A 538 -13.13 -9.77 36.21
N PHE A 539 -12.89 -10.08 34.94
CA PHE A 539 -11.57 -10.34 34.37
C PHE A 539 -11.44 -9.55 33.07
N LEU A 540 -10.47 -8.63 33.06
CA LEU A 540 -10.20 -7.74 31.95
C LEU A 540 -8.83 -8.07 31.37
N GLU A 541 -8.76 -8.03 30.04
CA GLU A 541 -7.53 -8.10 29.28
C GLU A 541 -7.35 -6.79 28.52
N TRP A 542 -6.14 -6.26 28.57
CA TRP A 542 -5.70 -5.19 27.70
C TRP A 542 -4.84 -5.79 26.60
N THR A 543 -5.27 -5.56 25.36
CA THR A 543 -4.54 -5.90 24.15
C THR A 543 -4.90 -4.90 23.06
N GLN A 544 -3.95 -4.61 22.15
CA GLN A 544 -4.16 -3.68 21.04
C GLN A 544 -4.68 -2.29 21.48
N GLY A 545 -4.20 -1.78 22.63
CA GLY A 545 -4.54 -0.43 23.09
C GLY A 545 -5.90 -0.27 23.78
N LYS A 546 -6.64 -1.35 24.05
CA LYS A 546 -7.97 -1.29 24.68
C LYS A 546 -8.19 -2.39 25.71
N TRP A 547 -8.96 -2.07 26.74
CA TRP A 547 -9.47 -3.05 27.70
C TRP A 547 -10.69 -3.78 27.15
N GLN A 548 -10.72 -5.09 27.34
CA GLN A 548 -11.81 -5.98 26.96
C GLN A 548 -12.17 -6.88 28.14
N GLN A 549 -13.46 -7.11 28.35
CA GLN A 549 -13.90 -8.08 29.34
C GLN A 549 -13.82 -9.49 28.74
N ARG A 550 -13.06 -10.37 29.37
CA ARG A 550 -12.95 -11.78 29.00
C ARG A 550 -13.95 -12.62 29.80
N THR A 551 -13.96 -13.93 29.56
CA THR A 551 -14.79 -14.88 30.32
C THR A 551 -14.59 -14.66 31.82
N ALA A 552 -15.65 -14.26 32.52
CA ALA A 552 -15.61 -14.02 33.95
C ALA A 552 -15.27 -15.31 34.72
N ALA A 553 -14.72 -15.15 35.92
CA ALA A 553 -14.38 -16.28 36.77
C ALA A 553 -15.63 -17.10 37.15
N PRO A 554 -15.53 -18.44 37.19
CA PRO A 554 -16.64 -19.32 37.59
C PRO A 554 -17.12 -18.93 38.98
N ALA A 555 -18.45 -18.87 39.15
CA ALA A 555 -19.15 -18.48 40.38
C ALA A 555 -19.25 -16.96 40.69
N ASN A 556 -18.79 -16.05 39.81
CA ASN A 556 -18.87 -14.59 40.03
C ASN A 556 -18.32 -14.19 41.41
N VAL A 557 -17.28 -14.88 41.88
CA VAL A 557 -16.66 -14.62 43.18
C VAL A 557 -15.75 -13.39 43.09
N ASN A 558 -15.57 -12.68 44.20
CA ASN A 558 -14.64 -11.55 44.22
C ASN A 558 -13.21 -12.08 44.10
N LEU A 559 -12.54 -11.69 43.02
CA LEU A 559 -11.12 -11.94 42.83
C LEU A 559 -10.32 -10.94 43.65
N THR A 560 -9.25 -11.39 44.27
CA THR A 560 -8.46 -10.59 45.19
C THR A 560 -7.17 -10.07 44.59
N ASP A 561 -6.54 -10.85 43.70
CA ASP A 561 -5.27 -10.52 43.09
C ASP A 561 -5.00 -11.41 41.86
N VAL A 562 -4.07 -11.00 40.98
CA VAL A 562 -3.78 -11.69 39.70
C VAL A 562 -2.30 -11.64 39.34
N VAL A 563 -1.78 -12.74 38.81
CA VAL A 563 -0.49 -12.80 38.09
C VAL A 563 -0.70 -13.44 36.72
N ALA A 564 0.00 -12.95 35.70
CA ALA A 564 -0.10 -13.43 34.34
C ALA A 564 1.29 -13.62 33.73
N PHE A 565 1.41 -14.65 32.88
CA PHE A 565 2.64 -14.97 32.14
C PHE A 565 2.42 -14.99 30.62
N GLY A 566 1.26 -14.49 30.17
CA GLY A 566 0.81 -14.50 28.78
C GLY A 566 -0.71 -14.56 28.72
N GLN A 567 -1.27 -14.84 27.53
CA GLN A 567 -2.70 -15.01 27.30
C GLN A 567 -3.23 -16.37 27.75
N LYS A 568 -2.35 -17.38 27.84
CA LYS A 568 -2.71 -18.75 28.19
C LYS A 568 -2.30 -19.18 29.60
N ALA A 569 -1.71 -18.28 30.39
CA ALA A 569 -1.27 -18.59 31.75
C ALA A 569 -1.55 -17.42 32.70
N ILE A 570 -2.77 -17.36 33.22
CA ILE A 570 -3.19 -16.35 34.20
C ILE A 570 -3.71 -17.05 35.46
N TYR A 571 -3.23 -16.61 36.62
CA TYR A 571 -3.65 -17.10 37.93
C TYR A 571 -4.32 -15.99 38.73
N ALA A 572 -5.48 -16.27 39.32
CA ALA A 572 -6.20 -15.32 40.16
C ALA A 572 -6.59 -15.95 41.51
N THR A 573 -6.47 -15.18 42.59
CA THR A 573 -6.93 -15.59 43.92
C THR A 573 -8.35 -15.11 44.19
N SER A 574 -9.09 -15.82 45.05
CA SER A 574 -10.46 -15.46 45.41
C SER A 574 -10.68 -15.30 46.92
N VAL A 575 -11.75 -14.60 47.27
CA VAL A 575 -12.24 -14.52 48.66
C VAL A 575 -12.79 -15.83 49.20
N THR A 576 -13.07 -16.82 48.35
CA THR A 576 -13.57 -18.14 48.71
C THR A 576 -12.44 -19.14 48.98
N GLY A 577 -11.22 -18.83 48.54
CA GLY A 577 -9.99 -19.54 48.90
C GLY A 577 -9.37 -20.37 47.79
N GLU A 578 -9.90 -20.27 46.57
CA GLU A 578 -9.31 -20.87 45.39
C GLU A 578 -8.15 -20.03 44.83
N VAL A 579 -7.24 -20.73 44.14
CA VAL A 579 -6.44 -20.14 43.06
C VAL A 579 -7.03 -20.68 41.75
N LEU A 580 -7.52 -19.79 40.91
CA LEU A 580 -8.07 -20.08 39.59
C LEU A 580 -7.00 -19.91 38.52
N PHE A 581 -7.03 -20.74 37.49
CA PHE A 581 -6.14 -20.71 36.33
C PHE A 581 -6.94 -20.52 35.04
N PHE A 582 -6.58 -19.54 34.23
CA PHE A 582 -7.16 -19.30 32.91
C PHE A 582 -6.18 -19.71 31.82
N ASN A 583 -6.61 -20.63 30.96
CA ASN A 583 -5.78 -21.22 29.89
C ASN A 583 -5.92 -20.51 28.53
N GLY A 584 -6.36 -19.25 28.53
CA GLY A 584 -6.69 -18.49 27.31
C GLY A 584 -8.15 -18.63 26.84
N THR A 585 -8.83 -19.70 27.25
CA THR A 585 -10.23 -19.96 26.89
C THR A 585 -11.16 -20.11 28.09
N ASN A 586 -10.74 -20.90 29.08
CA ASN A 586 -11.57 -21.30 30.20
C ASN A 586 -10.81 -21.18 31.53
N TRP A 587 -11.58 -20.97 32.59
CA TRP A 587 -11.10 -21.02 33.96
C TRP A 587 -11.19 -22.44 34.53
N THR A 588 -10.16 -22.84 35.25
CA THR A 588 -10.09 -24.07 36.05
C THR A 588 -9.58 -23.75 37.45
N THR A 589 -9.76 -24.66 38.40
CA THR A 589 -9.25 -24.48 39.76
C THR A 589 -7.87 -25.12 39.87
N ALA A 590 -6.82 -24.30 40.03
CA ALA A 590 -5.45 -24.76 40.23
C ALA A 590 -5.20 -25.19 41.69
N TYR A 591 -5.84 -24.52 42.65
CA TYR A 591 -5.83 -24.90 44.07
C TYR A 591 -7.21 -24.65 44.67
N LEU A 592 -7.69 -25.61 45.46
CA LEU A 592 -8.95 -25.51 46.20
C LEU A 592 -8.66 -25.41 47.70
N GLY A 593 -8.84 -24.20 48.25
CA GLY A 593 -8.79 -23.93 49.68
C GLY A 593 -10.17 -23.63 50.25
N SER A 594 -10.26 -23.54 51.59
CA SER A 594 -11.49 -23.19 52.30
C SER A 594 -11.42 -21.83 53.01
N ARG A 595 -10.40 -21.03 52.71
CA ARG A 595 -10.06 -19.79 53.42
C ARG A 595 -9.67 -18.74 52.40
N ALA A 596 -10.22 -17.53 52.55
CA ALA A 596 -9.97 -16.42 51.65
C ALA A 596 -8.47 -16.22 51.36
N MET A 597 -8.12 -16.27 50.08
CA MET A 597 -6.84 -15.80 49.59
C MET A 597 -6.91 -14.28 49.41
N ARG A 598 -5.76 -13.61 49.51
CA ARG A 598 -5.67 -12.14 49.59
C ARG A 598 -4.70 -11.56 48.59
N SER A 599 -3.64 -12.30 48.27
CA SER A 599 -2.58 -11.87 47.37
C SER A 599 -1.94 -13.07 46.68
N ILE A 600 -1.47 -12.84 45.46
CA ILE A 600 -0.69 -13.79 44.67
C ILE A 600 0.49 -13.05 44.05
N ASP A 601 1.67 -13.65 44.08
CA ASP A 601 2.87 -13.08 43.48
C ASP A 601 3.73 -14.21 42.88
N ALA A 602 4.57 -13.87 41.91
CA ALA A 602 5.35 -14.86 41.19
C ALA A 602 6.58 -14.27 40.49
N THR A 603 7.59 -15.11 40.29
CA THR A 603 8.78 -14.80 39.46
C THR A 603 8.80 -15.56 38.14
N SER A 604 8.07 -16.67 38.04
CA SER A 604 7.91 -17.47 36.82
C SER A 604 6.64 -18.33 36.91
N PRO A 605 6.16 -18.91 35.80
CA PRO A 605 5.02 -19.84 35.81
C PRO A 605 5.21 -21.03 36.77
N THR A 606 6.45 -21.45 36.96
CA THR A 606 6.83 -22.52 37.89
C THR A 606 7.01 -22.07 39.34
N ARG A 607 6.96 -20.77 39.65
CA ARG A 607 7.22 -20.22 41.00
C ARG A 607 6.17 -19.18 41.35
N ILE A 608 5.06 -19.67 41.89
CA ILE A 608 3.91 -18.84 42.25
C ILE A 608 3.59 -19.05 43.72
N GLY A 609 3.39 -17.96 44.46
CA GLY A 609 2.97 -17.98 45.85
C GLY A 609 1.61 -17.29 46.02
N ALA A 610 0.74 -17.86 46.84
CA ALA A 610 -0.52 -17.24 47.25
C ALA A 610 -0.62 -17.20 48.78
N ALA A 611 -1.16 -16.12 49.32
CA ALA A 611 -1.32 -15.93 50.76
C ALA A 611 -2.73 -15.47 51.13
N GLY A 612 -3.16 -15.81 52.34
CA GLY A 612 -4.51 -15.57 52.78
C GLY A 612 -4.69 -15.50 54.28
N VAL A 613 -5.95 -15.57 54.69
CA VAL A 613 -6.35 -15.39 56.09
C VAL A 613 -5.98 -16.59 56.96
N GLN A 614 -5.90 -16.38 58.27
CA GLN A 614 -5.72 -17.45 59.27
C GLN A 614 -4.49 -18.36 59.02
N GLY A 615 -3.37 -17.75 58.69
CA GLY A 615 -2.07 -18.39 58.51
C GLY A 615 -1.91 -19.11 57.17
N THR A 616 -2.85 -18.93 56.24
CA THR A 616 -2.86 -19.68 54.98
C THR A 616 -1.82 -19.11 54.00
N TYR A 617 -0.99 -19.99 53.45
CA TYR A 617 -0.17 -19.69 52.28
C TYR A 617 0.11 -20.97 51.49
N GLN A 618 0.23 -20.85 50.18
CA GLN A 618 0.46 -21.97 49.26
C GLN A 618 1.46 -21.57 48.19
N PHE A 619 2.28 -22.52 47.76
CA PHE A 619 3.25 -22.34 46.67
C PHE A 619 3.04 -23.40 45.59
N PHE A 620 3.02 -22.94 44.34
CA PHE A 620 3.23 -23.75 43.15
C PHE A 620 4.74 -23.73 42.87
N ASN A 621 5.42 -24.76 43.39
CA ASN A 621 6.84 -24.83 43.73
C ASN A 621 7.35 -23.68 44.62
N ARG A 622 8.14 -24.04 45.64
CA ARG A 622 8.74 -23.03 46.52
C ARG A 622 9.90 -22.34 45.79
N PRO A 623 10.18 -21.06 46.11
CA PRO A 623 11.30 -20.30 45.57
C PRO A 623 12.62 -21.07 45.65
#